data_AF-A0A2U9ILM5-F1
#
_entry.id   AF-A0A2U9ILM5-F1
#
_cell.length_a   1.000
_cell.length_b   1.000
_cell.length_c   1.000
_cell.angle_alpha   90.00
_cell.angle_beta   90.00
_cell.angle_gamma   90.00
#
_symmetry.space_group_name_H-M   'P 1'
#
loop_
_entity.id
_entity.type
_entity.pdbx_description
1 polymer ?
#
loop_
_entity_poly.entity_id
_entity_poly.type
_entity_poly.pdbx_seq_one_letter_code
_entity_poly.pdbx_strand_id
1 'polypeptide(L)'
;MEETFNFEVQASPTVVRDYLSDPKNLMVYVPHFKNLKEIDSNSWELKVSWLFSLSILVTREVSSNEITYFLKKTSGMFKILSYLRFNILPKKDNKVDVILTFYYKGPFESIAKNQAKKFYENGQKIFQQEIQKINNNQPIIVNNPRNIVTKVNESSSDIQILKMRTILAKEIEESELENIIEDSMVQSVGKTIVLILSDGENNVELKIKDGDLISQKGEIDKLHGKIKVIIKE
;
A
#
# COMPACT_ATOMS: atom_id res chain seq x y z
N MET A 1 -1.11 -8.85 12.06
CA MET A 1 -0.59 -9.86 11.11
C MET A 1 0.93 -9.75 10.91
N GLU A 2 1.63 -10.86 10.67
CA GLU A 2 3.07 -10.91 10.32
C GLU A 2 3.30 -11.94 9.19
N GLU A 3 4.13 -11.58 8.21
CA GLU A 3 4.50 -12.42 7.07
C GLU A 3 6.01 -12.35 6.83
N THR A 4 6.63 -13.48 6.49
CA THR A 4 8.07 -13.56 6.23
C THR A 4 8.36 -14.20 4.88
N PHE A 5 9.26 -13.59 4.12
CA PHE A 5 9.65 -14.00 2.77
C PHE A 5 11.16 -14.08 2.67
N ASN A 6 11.66 -15.12 1.99
CA ASN A 6 13.10 -15.35 1.87
C ASN A 6 13.47 -15.42 0.39
N PHE A 7 14.55 -14.76 0.00
CA PHE A 7 15.10 -14.87 -1.35
C PHE A 7 16.62 -14.72 -1.37
N GLU A 8 17.25 -15.39 -2.34
CA GLU A 8 18.71 -15.34 -2.56
C GLU A 8 19.05 -14.35 -3.69
N VAL A 9 20.16 -13.66 -3.54
CA VAL A 9 20.66 -12.65 -4.47
C VAL A 9 22.17 -12.79 -4.67
N GLN A 10 22.61 -12.62 -5.92
CA GLN A 10 24.02 -12.66 -6.31
C GLN A 10 24.63 -11.25 -6.25
N ALA A 11 24.98 -10.79 -5.05
CA ALA A 11 25.66 -9.51 -4.80
C ALA A 11 26.35 -9.53 -3.43
N SER A 12 27.24 -8.56 -3.19
CA SER A 12 27.88 -8.44 -1.89
C SER A 12 26.88 -7.96 -0.83
N PRO A 13 27.06 -8.33 0.46
CA PRO A 13 26.21 -7.86 1.55
C PRO A 13 26.11 -6.33 1.61
N THR A 14 27.20 -5.63 1.34
CA THR A 14 27.25 -4.16 1.31
C THR A 14 26.36 -3.58 0.23
N VAL A 15 26.42 -4.11 -1.01
CA VAL A 15 25.58 -3.65 -2.12
C VAL A 15 24.11 -3.85 -1.81
N VAL A 16 23.74 -5.04 -1.31
CA VAL A 16 22.36 -5.35 -0.92
C VAL A 16 21.88 -4.41 0.19
N ARG A 17 22.71 -4.18 1.21
CA ARG A 17 22.41 -3.28 2.33
C ARG A 17 22.23 -1.84 1.88
N ASP A 18 23.15 -1.32 1.08
CA ASP A 18 23.09 0.07 0.62
C ASP A 18 21.85 0.31 -0.23
N TYR A 19 21.52 -0.65 -1.11
CA TYR A 19 20.30 -0.61 -1.91
C TYR A 19 19.03 -0.64 -1.05
N LEU A 20 18.94 -1.58 -0.10
CA LEU A 20 17.78 -1.72 0.79
C LEU A 20 17.67 -0.60 1.83
N SER A 21 18.76 0.12 2.12
CA SER A 21 18.78 1.23 3.07
C SER A 21 18.17 2.50 2.49
N ASP A 22 18.11 2.67 1.16
CA ASP A 22 17.45 3.82 0.55
C ASP A 22 15.93 3.58 0.46
N PRO A 23 15.10 4.31 1.24
CA PRO A 23 13.65 4.14 1.20
C PRO A 23 13.03 4.52 -0.14
N LYS A 24 13.72 5.28 -1.01
CA LYS A 24 13.23 5.55 -2.37
C LYS A 24 13.21 4.27 -3.21
N ASN A 25 14.15 3.35 -2.98
CA ASN A 25 14.14 2.06 -3.66
C ASN A 25 12.91 1.25 -3.27
N LEU A 26 12.43 1.36 -2.03
CA LEU A 26 11.18 0.70 -1.60
C LEU A 26 9.95 1.18 -2.38
N MET A 27 9.95 2.41 -2.89
CA MET A 27 8.86 2.94 -3.71
C MET A 27 8.73 2.25 -5.06
N VAL A 28 9.82 1.65 -5.58
CA VAL A 28 9.79 0.90 -6.86
C VAL A 28 8.88 -0.32 -6.76
N TYR A 29 8.81 -0.89 -5.57
CA TYR A 29 8.10 -2.13 -5.34
C TYR A 29 6.63 -1.88 -5.03
N VAL A 30 6.29 -0.80 -4.30
CA VAL A 30 4.92 -0.59 -3.77
C VAL A 30 4.17 0.44 -4.64
N PRO A 31 3.26 0.02 -5.54
CA PRO A 31 2.57 0.95 -6.46
C PRO A 31 1.64 1.96 -5.75
N HIS A 32 1.24 1.65 -4.51
CA HIS A 32 0.43 2.53 -3.67
C HIS A 32 1.25 3.64 -3.00
N PHE A 33 2.58 3.56 -2.98
CA PHE A 33 3.44 4.62 -2.45
C PHE A 33 3.55 5.73 -3.50
N LYS A 34 2.91 6.88 -3.23
CA LYS A 34 2.80 7.96 -4.22
C LYS A 34 3.90 9.00 -4.08
N ASN A 35 4.28 9.32 -2.85
CA ASN A 35 5.31 10.31 -2.56
C ASN A 35 5.98 9.98 -1.23
N LEU A 36 7.29 10.21 -1.15
CA LEU A 36 8.08 10.09 0.06
C LEU A 36 8.83 11.41 0.27
N LYS A 37 8.41 12.16 1.28
CA LYS A 37 9.02 13.45 1.63
C LYS A 37 9.96 13.26 2.81
N GLU A 38 11.21 13.64 2.65
CA GLU A 38 12.21 13.60 3.73
C GLU A 38 11.88 14.62 4.81
N ILE A 39 11.94 14.18 6.07
CA ILE A 39 11.83 15.04 7.25
C ILE A 39 13.23 15.21 7.85
N ASP A 40 13.94 14.09 8.05
CA ASP A 40 15.33 14.04 8.48
C ASP A 40 16.06 12.82 7.90
N SER A 41 17.33 12.63 8.29
CA SER A 41 18.20 11.54 7.81
C SER A 41 17.65 10.11 7.93
N ASN A 42 16.74 9.87 8.88
CA ASN A 42 16.16 8.57 9.18
C ASN A 42 14.63 8.62 9.23
N SER A 43 13.99 9.71 8.83
CA SER A 43 12.53 9.84 8.87
C SER A 43 11.94 10.52 7.64
N TRP A 44 10.78 10.00 7.22
CA TRP A 44 10.06 10.44 6.03
C TRP A 44 8.55 10.48 6.27
N GLU A 45 7.87 11.37 5.57
CA GLU A 45 6.43 11.34 5.40
C GLU A 45 6.10 10.61 4.10
N LEU A 46 5.45 9.45 4.22
CA LEU A 46 5.01 8.65 3.09
C LEU A 46 3.53 8.90 2.80
N LYS A 47 3.23 9.38 1.60
CA LYS A 47 1.87 9.43 1.07
C LYS A 47 1.52 8.12 0.38
N VAL A 48 0.55 7.42 0.96
CA VAL A 48 0.03 6.17 0.44
C VAL A 48 -1.36 6.41 -0.13
N SER A 49 -1.60 5.96 -1.36
CA SER A 49 -2.92 5.88 -1.96
C SER A 49 -3.22 4.40 -2.17
N TRP A 50 -3.68 3.81 -1.08
CA TRP A 50 -4.05 2.40 -0.97
C TRP A 50 -5.58 2.31 -0.98
N LEU A 51 -6.22 1.94 0.13
CA LEU A 51 -7.68 1.96 0.31
C LEU A 51 -8.25 3.35 0.52
N PHE A 52 -7.40 4.29 0.94
CA PHE A 52 -7.68 5.70 1.10
C PHE A 52 -6.35 6.47 1.03
N SER A 53 -6.43 7.77 0.82
CA SER A 53 -5.25 8.64 0.84
C SER A 53 -4.79 8.87 2.28
N LEU A 54 -3.57 8.44 2.58
CA LEU A 54 -2.97 8.49 3.91
C LEU A 54 -1.60 9.15 3.89
N SER A 55 -1.27 9.86 4.95
CA SER A 55 0.11 10.26 5.26
C SER A 55 0.58 9.44 6.48
N ILE A 56 1.70 8.73 6.32
CA ILE A 56 2.25 7.80 7.31
C ILE A 56 3.69 8.25 7.62
N LEU A 57 4.03 8.30 8.91
CA LEU A 57 5.41 8.55 9.32
C LEU A 57 6.22 7.26 9.15
N VAL A 58 7.32 7.35 8.43
CA VAL A 58 8.30 6.28 8.25
C VAL A 58 9.56 6.65 9.00
N THR A 59 10.08 5.72 9.81
CA THR A 59 11.36 5.85 10.49
C THR A 59 12.23 4.64 10.17
N ARG A 60 13.54 4.84 9.99
CA ARG A 60 14.47 3.78 9.61
C ARG A 60 15.51 3.56 10.70
N GLU A 61 15.75 2.30 11.02
CA GLU A 61 16.86 1.84 11.83
C GLU A 61 17.75 0.92 10.99
N VAL A 62 19.08 1.10 11.07
CA VAL A 62 20.06 0.35 10.29
C VAL A 62 21.13 -0.19 11.23
N SER A 63 21.42 -1.49 11.09
CA SER A 63 22.54 -2.16 11.73
C SER A 63 23.43 -2.85 10.68
N SER A 64 24.39 -3.67 11.11
CA SER A 64 25.34 -4.35 10.21
C SER A 64 24.66 -5.33 9.24
N ASN A 65 23.60 -5.99 9.67
CA ASN A 65 22.93 -7.07 8.94
C ASN A 65 21.40 -6.94 8.95
N GLU A 66 20.86 -5.87 9.54
CA GLU A 66 19.43 -5.63 9.63
C GLU A 66 19.11 -4.19 9.23
N ILE A 67 18.02 -4.02 8.46
CA ILE A 67 17.41 -2.73 8.17
C ILE A 67 15.93 -2.84 8.52
N THR A 68 15.43 -1.95 9.37
CA THR A 68 14.02 -1.94 9.77
C THR A 68 13.41 -0.58 9.49
N TYR A 69 12.30 -0.59 8.75
CA TYR A 69 11.44 0.57 8.53
C TYR A 69 10.20 0.44 9.38
N PHE A 70 9.97 1.37 10.30
CA PHE A 70 8.74 1.46 11.07
C PHE A 70 7.80 2.47 10.41
N LEU A 71 6.57 2.04 10.16
CA LEU A 71 5.49 2.83 9.58
C LEU A 71 4.43 3.05 10.65
N LYS A 72 4.19 4.31 11.01
CA LYS A 72 3.26 4.66 12.10
C LYS A 72 2.31 5.78 11.67
N LYS A 73 1.01 5.52 11.84
CA LYS A 73 -0.05 6.54 11.82
C LYS A 73 -0.79 6.49 13.15
N THR A 74 -0.69 7.56 13.93
CA THR A 74 -1.28 7.65 15.27
C THR A 74 -2.50 8.56 15.37
N SER A 75 -2.73 9.43 14.38
CA SER A 75 -3.84 10.38 14.32
C SER A 75 -4.90 9.96 13.29
N GLY A 76 -6.12 10.47 13.42
CA GLY A 76 -7.27 10.14 12.57
C GLY A 76 -8.04 8.89 13.01
N MET A 77 -9.05 8.51 12.23
CA MET A 77 -9.95 7.38 12.53
C MET A 77 -9.18 6.05 12.50
N PHE A 78 -8.32 5.88 11.50
CA PHE A 78 -7.53 4.68 11.33
C PHE A 78 -6.11 4.84 11.87
N LYS A 79 -5.78 4.01 12.87
CA LYS A 79 -4.42 3.89 13.42
C LYS A 79 -3.73 2.70 12.78
N ILE A 80 -2.49 2.92 12.36
CA ILE A 80 -1.67 1.90 11.68
C ILE A 80 -0.32 1.82 12.38
N LEU A 81 0.07 0.59 12.72
CA LEU A 81 1.42 0.25 13.15
C LEU A 81 1.93 -0.88 12.26
N SER A 82 3.00 -0.62 11.53
CA SER A 82 3.60 -1.59 10.62
C SER A 82 5.11 -1.49 10.67
N TYR A 83 5.80 -2.58 10.34
CA TYR A 83 7.22 -2.53 10.04
C TYR A 83 7.57 -3.41 8.86
N LEU A 84 8.65 -3.03 8.17
CA LEU A 84 9.30 -3.80 7.12
C LEU A 84 10.76 -4.00 7.53
N ARG A 85 11.13 -5.23 7.87
CA ARG A 85 12.48 -5.61 8.32
C ARG A 85 13.16 -6.48 7.29
N PHE A 86 14.40 -6.15 6.95
CA PHE A 86 15.29 -6.91 6.10
C PHE A 86 16.46 -7.44 6.92
N ASN A 87 16.60 -8.76 7.02
CA ASN A 87 17.82 -9.40 7.51
C ASN A 87 18.67 -9.86 6.33
N ILE A 88 19.93 -9.45 6.32
CA ILE A 88 20.89 -9.65 5.23
C ILE A 88 21.93 -10.65 5.73
N LEU A 89 21.88 -11.88 5.20
CA LEU A 89 22.73 -12.98 5.63
C LEU A 89 23.75 -13.31 4.54
N PRO A 90 25.04 -12.99 4.74
CA PRO A 90 26.09 -13.33 3.78
C PRO A 90 26.21 -14.85 3.58
N LYS A 91 26.40 -15.25 2.33
CA LYS A 91 26.71 -16.63 1.91
C LYS A 91 28.03 -16.68 1.15
N LYS A 92 28.50 -17.90 0.89
CA LYS A 92 29.66 -18.16 0.00
C LYS A 92 29.35 -17.67 -1.42
N ASP A 93 30.41 -17.48 -2.20
CA ASP A 93 30.34 -17.11 -3.62
C ASP A 93 29.63 -15.77 -3.90
N ASN A 94 29.79 -14.78 -3.02
CA ASN A 94 29.19 -13.45 -3.17
C ASN A 94 27.65 -13.49 -3.31
N LYS A 95 27.04 -14.39 -2.54
CA LYS A 95 25.60 -14.53 -2.41
C LYS A 95 25.12 -13.99 -1.07
N VAL A 96 23.87 -13.57 -1.04
CA VAL A 96 23.20 -13.07 0.16
C VAL A 96 21.80 -13.65 0.20
N ASP A 97 21.42 -14.20 1.35
CA ASP A 97 20.01 -14.44 1.67
C ASP A 97 19.43 -13.18 2.29
N VAL A 98 18.30 -12.72 1.74
CA VAL A 98 17.51 -11.64 2.30
C VAL A 98 16.24 -12.24 2.88
N ILE A 99 16.04 -12.06 4.18
CA ILE A 99 14.82 -12.40 4.90
C ILE A 99 14.04 -11.11 5.13
N LEU A 100 12.86 -11.04 4.55
CA LEU A 100 11.98 -9.89 4.60
C LEU A 100 10.78 -10.20 5.48
N THR A 101 10.71 -9.56 6.65
CA THR A 101 9.58 -9.66 7.56
C THR A 101 8.72 -8.41 7.43
N PHE A 102 7.44 -8.58 7.15
CA PHE A 102 6.46 -7.52 7.21
C PHE A 102 5.43 -7.78 8.28
N TYR A 103 5.22 -6.77 9.11
CA TYR A 103 4.22 -6.76 10.13
C TYR A 103 3.26 -5.62 9.88
N TYR A 104 1.98 -5.87 10.13
CA TYR A 104 0.94 -4.88 10.05
C TYR A 104 -0.08 -5.12 11.16
N LYS A 105 -0.42 -4.04 11.87
CA LYS A 105 -1.51 -3.98 12.83
C LYS A 105 -2.29 -2.70 12.59
N GLY A 106 -3.56 -2.85 12.29
CA GLY A 106 -4.44 -1.75 11.88
C GLY A 106 -5.68 -2.29 11.20
N PRO A 107 -6.53 -1.41 10.67
CA PRO A 107 -7.72 -1.84 9.95
C PRO A 107 -7.36 -2.55 8.64
N PHE A 108 -8.26 -3.39 8.13
CA PHE A 108 -8.10 -4.07 6.84
C PHE A 108 -6.90 -5.04 6.80
N GLU A 109 -6.59 -5.72 7.91
CA GLU A 109 -5.43 -6.63 7.97
C GLU A 109 -5.48 -7.72 6.88
N SER A 110 -6.66 -8.24 6.55
CA SER A 110 -6.83 -9.26 5.50
C SER A 110 -6.40 -8.76 4.13
N ILE A 111 -6.76 -7.51 3.80
CA ILE A 111 -6.42 -6.88 2.53
C ILE A 111 -4.93 -6.55 2.51
N ALA A 112 -4.40 -6.00 3.60
CA ALA A 112 -2.97 -5.73 3.75
C ALA A 112 -2.16 -7.02 3.55
N LYS A 113 -2.60 -8.15 4.11
CA LYS A 113 -1.97 -9.47 3.94
C LYS A 113 -1.93 -9.89 2.47
N ASN A 114 -3.08 -9.85 1.81
CA ASN A 114 -3.22 -10.27 0.41
C ASN A 114 -2.36 -9.41 -0.53
N GLN A 115 -2.35 -8.10 -0.31
CA GLN A 115 -1.53 -7.20 -1.12
C GLN A 115 -0.04 -7.34 -0.84
N ALA A 116 0.36 -7.50 0.43
CA ALA A 116 1.73 -7.78 0.78
C ALA A 116 2.22 -9.05 0.06
N LYS A 117 1.43 -10.14 0.08
CA LYS A 117 1.77 -11.38 -0.64
C LYS A 117 1.96 -11.15 -2.15
N LYS A 118 1.00 -10.50 -2.83
CA LYS A 118 1.11 -10.16 -4.27
C LYS A 118 2.33 -9.27 -4.56
N PHE A 119 2.61 -8.35 -3.65
CA PHE A 119 3.78 -7.49 -3.73
C PHE A 119 5.07 -8.31 -3.66
N TYR A 120 5.19 -9.27 -2.73
CA TYR A 120 6.40 -10.08 -2.58
C TYR A 120 6.66 -10.98 -3.79
N GLU A 121 5.62 -11.63 -4.30
CA GLU A 121 5.72 -12.49 -5.49
C GLU A 121 6.28 -11.74 -6.71
N ASN A 122 6.00 -10.44 -6.82
CA ASN A 122 6.52 -9.58 -7.90
C ASN A 122 7.85 -8.89 -7.52
N GLY A 123 7.97 -8.46 -6.27
CA GLY A 123 9.09 -7.66 -5.76
C GLY A 123 10.42 -8.42 -5.80
N GLN A 124 10.40 -9.74 -5.58
CA GLN A 124 11.61 -10.57 -5.71
C GLN A 124 12.23 -10.46 -7.12
N LYS A 125 11.41 -10.52 -8.17
CA LYS A 125 11.89 -10.45 -9.56
C LYS A 125 12.47 -9.09 -9.87
N ILE A 126 11.78 -8.03 -9.45
CA ILE A 126 12.24 -6.64 -9.62
C ILE A 126 13.57 -6.45 -8.88
N PHE A 127 13.67 -6.93 -7.64
CA PHE A 127 14.87 -6.78 -6.81
C PHE A 127 16.09 -7.45 -7.48
N GLN A 128 15.93 -8.67 -7.95
CA GLN A 128 17.00 -9.39 -8.66
C GLN A 128 17.44 -8.65 -9.93
N GLN A 129 16.49 -8.08 -10.69
CA GLN A 129 16.80 -7.29 -11.89
C GLN A 129 17.56 -6.00 -11.55
N GLU A 130 17.14 -5.28 -10.51
CA GLU A 130 17.79 -4.03 -10.08
C GLU A 130 19.22 -4.27 -9.59
N ILE A 131 19.44 -5.32 -8.81
CA ILE A 131 20.78 -5.70 -8.35
C ILE A 131 21.69 -6.12 -9.53
N GLN A 132 21.15 -6.83 -10.52
CA GLN A 132 21.91 -7.15 -11.74
C GLN A 132 22.33 -5.89 -12.50
N LYS A 133 21.47 -4.88 -12.61
CA LYS A 133 21.82 -3.59 -13.26
C LYS A 133 22.95 -2.89 -12.52
N ILE A 134 22.91 -2.88 -11.19
CA ILE A 134 23.97 -2.29 -10.34
C ILE A 134 25.31 -2.99 -10.57
N ASN A 135 25.32 -4.33 -10.55
CA ASN A 135 26.53 -5.10 -10.79
C ASN A 135 27.12 -4.86 -12.20
N ASN A 136 26.27 -4.51 -13.17
CA ASN A 136 26.67 -4.24 -14.55
C ASN A 136 26.97 -2.75 -14.83
N ASN A 137 27.07 -1.90 -13.79
CA ASN A 137 27.22 -0.44 -13.90
C ASN A 137 26.19 0.24 -14.82
N GLN A 138 25.00 -0.35 -14.96
CA GLN A 138 23.91 0.24 -15.70
C GLN A 138 23.17 1.23 -14.80
N PRO A 139 22.71 2.38 -15.34
CA PRO A 139 21.92 3.32 -14.57
C PRO A 139 20.69 2.60 -14.02
N ILE A 140 20.47 2.74 -12.71
CA ILE A 140 19.20 2.41 -12.07
C ILE A 140 18.19 3.41 -12.63
N ILE A 141 17.53 3.05 -13.73
CA ILE A 141 16.38 3.80 -14.18
C ILE A 141 15.26 3.42 -13.21
N VAL A 142 14.98 4.32 -12.27
CA VAL A 142 13.72 4.31 -11.50
C VAL A 142 12.60 4.59 -12.48
N ASN A 143 12.33 3.62 -13.36
CA ASN A 143 11.06 3.46 -14.02
C ASN A 143 10.14 2.99 -12.91
N ASN A 144 9.73 3.93 -12.08
CA ASN A 144 8.43 3.85 -11.46
C ASN A 144 7.51 3.40 -12.61
N PRO A 145 6.75 2.30 -12.51
CA PRO A 145 5.71 2.02 -13.49
C PRO A 145 4.59 3.07 -13.34
N ARG A 146 4.94 4.36 -13.43
CA ARG A 146 4.09 5.43 -13.92
C ARG A 146 3.85 5.13 -15.39
N ASN A 147 2.90 4.23 -15.60
CA ASN A 147 1.80 4.34 -16.57
C ASN A 147 1.08 2.98 -16.69
N ILE A 148 0.62 2.43 -15.56
CA ILE A 148 -0.79 1.99 -15.49
C ILE A 148 -1.46 2.68 -14.30
N VAL A 149 -1.21 3.98 -14.10
CA VAL A 149 -2.40 4.82 -14.13
C VAL A 149 -2.76 4.77 -15.59
N THR A 150 -3.71 3.91 -15.94
CA THR A 150 -4.52 4.20 -17.11
C THR A 150 -4.91 5.65 -16.87
N LYS A 151 -4.28 6.60 -17.60
CA LYS A 151 -5.09 7.66 -18.18
C LYS A 151 -6.12 6.89 -18.99
N VAL A 152 -7.14 6.39 -18.29
CA VAL A 152 -8.45 6.25 -18.88
C VAL A 152 -8.63 7.67 -19.33
N ASN A 153 -8.47 7.87 -20.64
CA ASN A 153 -9.01 9.06 -21.27
C ASN A 153 -10.32 9.34 -20.54
N GLU A 154 -10.56 10.58 -20.18
CA GLU A 154 -11.88 11.05 -19.75
C GLU A 154 -12.91 10.87 -20.90
N SER A 155 -12.86 9.78 -21.67
CA SER A 155 -14.03 9.11 -22.22
C SER A 155 -14.81 8.52 -21.04
N SER A 156 -15.51 9.41 -20.33
CA SER A 156 -16.93 9.31 -20.05
C SER A 156 -17.61 7.97 -20.41
N SER A 157 -17.25 6.90 -19.72
CA SER A 157 -18.25 5.97 -19.21
C SER A 157 -18.41 6.25 -17.72
N ASP A 158 -18.77 7.50 -17.40
CA ASP A 158 -19.49 7.78 -16.17
C ASP A 158 -20.74 6.90 -16.21
N ILE A 159 -20.64 5.70 -15.63
CA ILE A 159 -21.80 5.00 -15.13
C ILE A 159 -22.35 5.97 -14.10
N GLN A 160 -23.34 6.77 -14.52
CA GLN A 160 -24.02 7.69 -13.65
C GLN A 160 -24.49 6.85 -12.47
N ILE A 161 -24.07 7.20 -11.26
CA ILE A 161 -24.45 6.52 -10.00
C ILE A 161 -25.98 6.33 -9.91
N LEU A 162 -26.73 7.21 -10.58
CA LEU A 162 -28.18 7.15 -10.75
C LEU A 162 -28.68 5.92 -11.53
N LYS A 163 -27.89 5.39 -12.46
CA LYS A 163 -28.18 4.18 -13.25
C LYS A 163 -27.75 2.88 -12.57
N MET A 164 -27.00 2.96 -11.47
CA MET A 164 -26.54 1.81 -10.71
C MET A 164 -27.62 1.32 -9.74
N ARG A 165 -27.72 0.00 -9.59
CA ARG A 165 -28.68 -0.63 -8.69
C ARG A 165 -28.19 -0.47 -7.25
N THR A 166 -29.03 0.05 -6.37
CA THR A 166 -28.74 0.05 -4.93
C THR A 166 -28.88 -1.37 -4.40
N ILE A 167 -27.79 -1.91 -3.84
CA ILE A 167 -27.75 -3.24 -3.24
C ILE A 167 -27.86 -3.21 -1.72
N LEU A 168 -27.44 -2.10 -1.10
CA LEU A 168 -27.57 -1.89 0.33
C LEU A 168 -27.82 -0.40 0.63
N ALA A 169 -28.71 -0.14 1.56
CA ALA A 169 -28.86 1.16 2.20
C ALA A 169 -29.15 0.94 3.69
N LYS A 170 -28.24 1.39 4.57
CA LYS A 170 -28.43 1.29 6.02
C LYS A 170 -27.73 2.43 6.76
N GLU A 171 -28.09 2.60 8.02
CA GLU A 171 -27.34 3.42 8.97
C GLU A 171 -26.44 2.49 9.80
N ILE A 172 -25.21 2.92 10.05
CA ILE A 172 -24.22 2.20 10.86
C ILE A 172 -23.59 3.12 11.89
N GLU A 173 -23.01 2.51 12.92
CA GLU A 173 -22.08 3.21 13.81
C GLU A 173 -20.65 3.21 13.22
N GLU A 174 -19.81 4.15 13.64
CA GLU A 174 -18.41 4.29 13.17
C GLU A 174 -17.60 2.99 13.31
N SER A 175 -17.86 2.19 14.34
CA SER A 175 -17.19 0.91 14.57
C SER A 175 -17.47 -0.15 13.49
N GLU A 176 -18.55 -0.03 12.73
CA GLU A 176 -18.89 -0.96 11.64
C GLU A 176 -18.28 -0.55 10.30
N LEU A 177 -17.68 0.65 10.20
CA LEU A 177 -17.25 1.22 8.94
C LEU A 177 -16.19 0.38 8.23
N GLU A 178 -15.24 -0.14 9.00
CA GLU A 178 -14.19 -1.03 8.49
C GLU A 178 -14.79 -2.25 7.80
N ASN A 179 -15.70 -2.95 8.46
CA ASN A 179 -16.35 -4.14 7.92
C ASN A 179 -17.09 -3.84 6.62
N ILE A 180 -17.80 -2.69 6.55
CA ILE A 180 -18.54 -2.29 5.36
C ILE A 180 -17.63 -2.00 4.17
N ILE A 181 -16.49 -1.36 4.42
CA ILE A 181 -15.49 -1.09 3.38
C ILE A 181 -14.85 -2.40 2.91
N GLU A 182 -14.46 -3.29 3.84
CA GLU A 182 -13.88 -4.61 3.50
C GLU A 182 -14.87 -5.47 2.70
N ASP A 183 -16.14 -5.54 3.14
CA ASP A 183 -17.19 -6.27 2.43
C ASP A 183 -17.42 -5.72 1.01
N SER A 184 -17.39 -4.39 0.85
CA SER A 184 -17.53 -3.75 -0.47
C SER A 184 -16.36 -4.10 -1.40
N MET A 185 -15.15 -4.25 -0.85
CA MET A 185 -13.97 -4.68 -1.60
C MET A 185 -14.10 -6.13 -2.05
N VAL A 186 -14.50 -7.02 -1.16
CA VAL A 186 -14.75 -8.43 -1.50
C VAL A 186 -15.86 -8.56 -2.55
N GLN A 187 -16.93 -7.78 -2.44
CA GLN A 187 -18.05 -7.79 -3.40
C GLN A 187 -17.67 -7.24 -4.78
N SER A 188 -16.60 -6.44 -4.88
CA SER A 188 -16.16 -5.85 -6.15
C SER A 188 -15.42 -6.80 -7.09
N VAL A 189 -15.24 -8.08 -6.73
CA VAL A 189 -14.63 -9.07 -7.64
C VAL A 189 -15.50 -9.22 -8.90
N GLY A 190 -14.94 -8.87 -10.06
CA GLY A 190 -15.59 -8.96 -11.36
C GLY A 190 -16.59 -7.83 -11.68
N LYS A 191 -16.72 -6.80 -10.83
CA LYS A 191 -17.65 -5.68 -11.03
C LYS A 191 -17.21 -4.40 -10.32
N THR A 192 -17.79 -3.26 -10.68
CA THR A 192 -17.52 -1.99 -10.01
C THR A 192 -18.55 -1.76 -8.91
N ILE A 193 -18.08 -1.54 -7.68
CA ILE A 193 -18.91 -1.14 -6.54
C ILE A 193 -18.69 0.34 -6.26
N VAL A 194 -19.77 1.07 -5.99
CA VAL A 194 -19.73 2.44 -5.49
C VAL A 194 -20.30 2.45 -4.07
N LEU A 195 -19.43 2.75 -3.10
CA LEU A 195 -19.76 2.91 -1.69
C LEU A 195 -19.87 4.40 -1.37
N ILE A 196 -21.04 4.84 -0.91
CA ILE A 196 -21.33 6.21 -0.51
C ILE A 196 -21.57 6.22 1.00
N LEU A 197 -20.85 7.09 1.69
CA LEU A 197 -20.89 7.26 3.14
C LEU A 197 -21.23 8.71 3.47
N SER A 198 -22.14 8.92 4.42
CA SER A 198 -22.55 10.27 4.83
C SER A 198 -22.93 10.33 6.30
N ASP A 199 -22.39 11.28 7.05
CA ASP A 199 -22.84 11.61 8.42
C ASP A 199 -23.85 12.80 8.43
N GLY A 200 -24.21 13.30 7.25
CA GLY A 200 -25.06 14.47 7.06
C GLY A 200 -24.30 15.76 6.74
N GLU A 201 -23.07 15.91 7.23
CA GLU A 201 -22.21 17.07 6.96
C GLU A 201 -21.13 16.73 5.92
N ASN A 202 -20.47 15.59 6.10
CA ASN A 202 -19.43 15.06 5.26
C ASN A 202 -19.97 13.94 4.38
N ASN A 203 -19.48 13.89 3.13
CA ASN A 203 -19.82 12.84 2.18
C ASN A 203 -18.55 12.24 1.61
N VAL A 204 -18.49 10.92 1.57
CA VAL A 204 -17.40 10.16 0.98
C VAL A 204 -17.95 9.20 -0.07
N GLU A 205 -17.34 9.21 -1.25
CA GLU A 205 -17.65 8.30 -2.35
C GLU A 205 -16.38 7.49 -2.66
N LEU A 206 -16.48 6.16 -2.56
CA LEU A 206 -15.42 5.21 -2.90
C LEU A 206 -15.88 4.39 -4.11
N LYS A 207 -15.10 4.41 -5.20
CA LYS A 207 -15.28 3.49 -6.33
C LYS A 207 -14.27 2.38 -6.21
N ILE A 208 -14.74 1.14 -6.17
CA ILE A 208 -13.95 -0.04 -5.88
C ILE A 208 -14.16 -1.05 -7.00
N LYS A 209 -13.08 -1.69 -7.46
CA LYS A 209 -13.13 -2.72 -8.49
C LYS A 209 -12.07 -3.77 -8.22
N ASP A 210 -12.44 -5.05 -8.31
CA ASP A 210 -11.55 -6.20 -8.15
C ASP A 210 -10.75 -6.19 -6.82
N GLY A 211 -11.34 -5.60 -5.78
CA GLY A 211 -10.76 -5.46 -4.44
C GLY A 211 -9.90 -4.20 -4.25
N ASP A 212 -9.73 -3.38 -5.29
CA ASP A 212 -8.89 -2.20 -5.25
C ASP A 212 -9.71 -0.90 -5.31
N LEU A 213 -9.29 0.11 -4.54
CA LEU A 213 -9.85 1.46 -4.64
C LEU A 213 -9.41 2.12 -5.95
N ILE A 214 -10.37 2.45 -6.81
CA ILE A 214 -10.15 3.12 -8.09
C ILE A 214 -10.16 4.64 -7.93
N SER A 215 -11.08 5.16 -7.12
CA SER A 215 -11.17 6.60 -6.83
C SER A 215 -11.88 6.88 -5.52
N GLN A 216 -11.51 7.97 -4.87
CA GLN A 216 -12.13 8.48 -3.65
C GLN A 216 -12.49 9.97 -3.83
N LYS A 217 -13.68 10.36 -3.38
CA LYS A 217 -14.06 11.75 -3.12
C LYS A 217 -14.40 11.90 -1.65
N GLY A 218 -14.03 13.02 -1.04
CA GLY A 218 -14.18 13.24 0.40
C GLY A 218 -13.10 12.55 1.23
N GLU A 219 -13.13 12.75 2.55
CA GLU A 219 -12.16 12.19 3.50
C GLU A 219 -12.88 11.33 4.54
N ILE A 220 -12.54 10.04 4.63
CA ILE A 220 -13.14 9.09 5.58
C ILE A 220 -12.88 9.54 7.03
N ASP A 221 -11.69 10.08 7.31
CA ASP A 221 -11.28 10.54 8.65
C ASP A 221 -12.17 11.69 9.18
N LYS A 222 -13.01 12.33 8.34
CA LYS A 222 -13.96 13.39 8.74
C LYS A 222 -15.36 12.89 9.08
N LEU A 223 -15.67 11.61 8.81
CA LEU A 223 -16.97 11.04 9.15
C LEU A 223 -17.05 10.78 10.65
N HIS A 224 -18.15 11.19 11.30
CA HIS A 224 -18.31 10.99 12.74
C HIS A 224 -19.73 10.54 13.11
N GLY A 225 -19.82 9.74 14.18
CA GLY A 225 -21.10 9.29 14.72
C GLY A 225 -21.81 8.30 13.81
N LYS A 226 -23.08 8.59 13.50
CA LYS A 226 -23.92 7.70 12.69
C LYS A 226 -23.73 7.96 11.20
N ILE A 227 -23.37 6.91 10.47
CA ILE A 227 -23.02 6.99 9.06
C ILE A 227 -24.09 6.29 8.24
N LYS A 228 -24.69 7.01 7.29
CA LYS A 228 -25.53 6.45 6.25
C LYS A 228 -24.64 5.84 5.17
N VAL A 229 -24.89 4.58 4.88
CA VAL A 229 -24.18 3.77 3.91
C VAL A 229 -25.12 3.46 2.76
N ILE A 230 -24.66 3.71 1.53
CA ILE A 230 -25.31 3.24 0.31
C ILE A 230 -24.27 2.50 -0.53
N ILE A 231 -24.57 1.26 -0.90
CA ILE A 231 -23.75 0.47 -1.82
C ILE A 231 -24.51 0.30 -3.12
N LYS A 232 -23.83 0.55 -4.24
CA LYS A 232 -24.35 0.47 -5.60
C LYS A 232 -23.45 -0.39 -6.49
N GLU A 233 -24.06 -1.11 -7.43
CA GLU A 233 -23.40 -1.89 -8.48
C GLU A 233 -24.02 -1.66 -9.87
#